data_AF-A0A8J3SC88-F1
#
_entry.id   AF-A0A8J3SC88-F1
#
_cell.length_a   1.000
_cell.length_b   1.000
_cell.length_c   1.000
_cell.angle_alpha   90.00
_cell.angle_beta   90.00
_cell.angle_gamma   90.00
#
_symmetry.space_group_name_H-M   'P 1'
#
loop_
_entity.id
_entity.type
_entity.pdbx_description
1 polymer ?
#
loop_
_entity_poly.entity_id
_entity_poly.type
_entity_poly.pdbx_seq_one_letter_code
_entity_poly.pdbx_strand_id
1 'polypeptide(L)'
;MGLELPPSYRQFLLFANGWGNNDDCCLLRAEEVGWLRDADPSIAESWPEPKPENSWSVPDELYFVYGPEQDSIRYRGEYVPDTLMIGYWDDGVALLNPHVRTSEGEWEAWYLAPWKPGANRYRSFWDLAMDELRMRYAR
;
A
#
# COMPACT_ATOMS: atom_id res chain seq x y z
N MET A 1 -13.93 -7.36 -14.33
CA MET A 1 -12.51 -7.74 -14.55
C MET A 1 -11.78 -7.32 -13.29
N GLY A 2 -11.45 -8.19 -12.36
CA GLY A 2 -10.96 -9.56 -12.54
C GLY A 2 -9.43 -9.63 -12.40
N LEU A 3 -8.82 -8.70 -11.67
CA LEU A 3 -7.41 -8.78 -11.31
C LEU A 3 -7.24 -9.83 -10.21
N GLU A 4 -6.29 -10.74 -10.42
CA GLU A 4 -5.94 -11.74 -9.41
C GLU A 4 -5.20 -11.04 -8.27
N LEU A 5 -5.75 -11.15 -7.04
CA LEU A 5 -5.11 -10.64 -5.84
C LEU A 5 -3.71 -11.26 -5.67
N PRO A 6 -2.74 -10.51 -5.12
CA PRO A 6 -1.38 -10.99 -5.03
C PRO A 6 -1.30 -12.25 -4.14
N PRO A 7 -0.44 -13.23 -4.49
CA PRO A 7 -0.43 -14.53 -3.84
C PRO A 7 -0.36 -14.48 -2.31
N SER A 8 0.52 -13.65 -1.75
CA SER A 8 0.69 -13.51 -0.31
C SER A 8 -0.54 -12.93 0.39
N TYR A 9 -1.20 -11.95 -0.22
CA TYR A 9 -2.45 -11.40 0.31
C TYR A 9 -3.60 -12.40 0.24
N ARG A 10 -3.71 -13.14 -0.86
CA ARG A 10 -4.71 -14.22 -0.99
C ARG A 10 -4.51 -15.29 0.06
N GLN A 11 -3.27 -15.69 0.33
CA GLN A 11 -2.95 -16.66 1.39
C GLN A 11 -3.36 -16.14 2.77
N PHE A 12 -3.10 -14.87 3.06
CA PHE A 12 -3.57 -14.23 4.29
C PHE A 12 -5.11 -14.25 4.41
N LEU A 13 -5.82 -13.88 3.35
CA LEU A 13 -7.29 -13.92 3.35
C LEU A 13 -7.84 -15.33 3.54
N LEU A 14 -7.20 -16.36 2.97
CA LEU A 14 -7.60 -17.75 3.18
C LEU A 14 -7.34 -18.25 4.61
N PHE A 15 -6.31 -17.70 5.27
CA PHE A 15 -5.89 -18.14 6.61
C PHE A 15 -6.64 -17.42 7.73
N ALA A 16 -6.69 -16.09 7.68
CA ALA A 16 -7.23 -15.24 8.75
C ALA A 16 -8.50 -14.50 8.32
N ASN A 17 -8.57 -14.08 7.04
CA ASN A 17 -9.63 -13.22 6.50
C ASN A 17 -9.88 -11.99 7.38
N GLY A 18 -8.86 -11.14 7.50
CA GLY A 18 -8.85 -9.98 8.39
C GLY A 18 -8.09 -10.25 9.70
N TRP A 19 -7.58 -9.20 10.32
CA TRP A 19 -6.78 -9.29 11.55
C TRP A 19 -6.76 -7.97 12.32
N GLY A 20 -6.62 -8.06 13.65
CA GLY A 20 -6.49 -6.88 14.52
C GLY A 20 -7.83 -6.28 14.97
N ASN A 21 -7.77 -5.11 15.61
CA ASN A 21 -8.92 -4.35 16.10
C ASN A 21 -8.79 -2.88 15.67
N ASN A 22 -9.89 -2.14 15.70
CA ASN A 22 -9.97 -0.77 15.17
C ASN A 22 -9.08 0.27 15.88
N ASP A 23 -8.39 -0.09 16.97
CA ASP A 23 -7.74 0.90 17.83
C ASP A 23 -6.25 1.13 17.52
N ASP A 24 -5.54 0.16 16.88
CA ASP A 24 -4.11 0.32 16.56
C ASP A 24 -3.70 -0.29 15.20
N CYS A 25 -4.38 -1.35 14.77
CA CYS A 25 -4.02 -2.12 13.59
C CYS A 25 -5.18 -2.99 13.15
N CYS A 26 -5.60 -2.81 11.90
CA CYS A 26 -6.65 -3.60 11.33
C CYS A 26 -6.31 -3.95 9.88
N LEU A 27 -6.24 -5.25 9.57
CA LEU A 27 -6.33 -5.75 8.21
C LEU A 27 -7.79 -6.14 7.94
N LEU A 28 -8.35 -5.59 6.86
CA LEU A 28 -9.75 -5.74 6.49
C LEU A 28 -10.07 -7.16 6.01
N ARG A 29 -11.33 -7.56 6.17
CA ARG A 29 -11.82 -8.80 5.57
C ARG A 29 -11.97 -8.65 4.06
N ALA A 30 -12.02 -9.77 3.35
CA ALA A 30 -12.20 -9.77 1.90
C ALA A 30 -13.49 -9.06 1.42
N GLU A 31 -14.53 -8.96 2.27
CA GLU A 31 -15.78 -8.26 1.97
C GLU A 31 -15.74 -6.74 2.23
N GLU A 32 -14.72 -6.27 2.95
CA GLU A 32 -14.58 -4.87 3.38
C GLU A 32 -13.53 -4.11 2.55
N VAL A 33 -12.67 -4.83 1.82
CA VAL A 33 -11.63 -4.23 0.99
C VAL A 33 -12.23 -3.55 -0.23
N GLY A 34 -11.67 -2.40 -0.61
CA GLY A 34 -12.15 -1.61 -1.73
C GLY A 34 -11.04 -0.77 -2.35
N TRP A 35 -11.27 -0.29 -3.58
CA TRP A 35 -10.35 0.67 -4.19
C TRP A 35 -10.33 1.96 -3.35
N LEU A 36 -9.15 2.54 -3.15
CA LEU A 36 -8.99 3.68 -2.26
C LEU A 36 -9.86 4.87 -2.68
N ARG A 37 -9.99 5.11 -4.00
CA ARG A 37 -10.89 6.13 -4.55
C ARG A 37 -12.36 6.00 -4.11
N ASP A 38 -12.81 4.80 -3.78
CA ASP A 38 -14.20 4.50 -3.43
C ASP A 38 -14.36 4.31 -1.92
N ALA A 39 -13.37 3.67 -1.28
CA ALA A 39 -13.36 3.37 0.15
C ALA A 39 -13.05 4.60 1.00
N ASP A 40 -12.09 5.44 0.57
CA ASP A 40 -11.75 6.70 1.21
C ASP A 40 -11.31 7.75 0.18
N PRO A 41 -12.27 8.45 -0.46
CA PRO A 41 -11.99 9.51 -1.42
C PRO A 41 -11.13 10.64 -0.82
N SER A 42 -11.26 10.90 0.48
CA SER A 42 -10.53 11.98 1.14
C SER A 42 -9.03 11.71 1.16
N ILE A 43 -8.63 10.47 1.45
CA ILE A 43 -7.24 10.05 1.35
C ILE A 43 -6.80 10.04 -0.11
N ALA A 44 -7.62 9.49 -1.02
CA ALA A 44 -7.28 9.44 -2.45
C ALA A 44 -6.97 10.83 -3.05
N GLU A 45 -7.68 11.88 -2.61
CA GLU A 45 -7.49 13.26 -3.07
C GLU A 45 -6.36 14.01 -2.34
N SER A 46 -6.03 13.60 -1.11
CA SER A 46 -5.03 14.28 -0.27
C SER A 46 -3.58 14.08 -0.73
N TRP A 47 -3.33 13.10 -1.60
CA TRP A 47 -2.02 12.81 -2.17
C TRP A 47 -2.03 13.13 -3.67
N PRO A 48 -2.06 14.43 -4.04
CA PRO A 48 -2.37 14.83 -5.40
C PRO A 48 -1.33 14.34 -6.40
N GLU A 49 -1.82 14.02 -7.59
CA GLU A 49 -1.01 13.78 -8.78
C GLU A 49 0.01 14.91 -9.00
N PRO A 50 1.15 14.63 -9.66
CA PRO A 50 2.02 15.70 -10.14
C PRO A 50 1.20 16.68 -10.99
N LYS A 51 1.21 17.97 -10.65
CA LYS A 51 0.52 19.00 -11.44
C LYS A 51 0.92 18.88 -12.92
N PRO A 52 0.06 19.29 -13.89
CA PRO A 52 0.35 19.19 -15.33
C PRO A 52 1.68 19.86 -15.74
N GLU A 53 2.12 20.87 -15.00
CA GLU A 53 3.39 21.59 -15.16
C GLU A 53 4.63 20.82 -14.64
N ASN A 54 4.44 19.73 -13.90
CA ASN A 54 5.45 18.79 -13.35
C ASN A 54 5.10 17.33 -13.73
N SER A 55 4.56 17.10 -14.92
CA SER A 55 3.90 15.86 -15.37
C SER A 55 4.77 14.61 -15.53
N TRP A 56 6.02 14.62 -15.07
CA TRP A 56 6.84 13.41 -15.11
C TRP A 56 6.57 12.56 -13.87
N SER A 57 5.92 11.42 -14.12
CA SER A 57 5.93 10.27 -13.21
C SER A 57 7.35 10.02 -12.70
N VAL A 58 7.49 9.62 -11.44
CA VAL A 58 8.80 9.30 -10.85
C VAL A 58 9.51 8.24 -11.72
N PRO A 59 10.71 8.53 -12.27
CA PRO A 59 11.43 7.59 -13.11
C PRO A 59 11.71 6.26 -12.41
N ASP A 60 11.73 5.17 -13.17
CA ASP A 60 11.97 3.81 -12.67
C ASP A 60 13.20 3.70 -11.76
N GLU A 61 14.29 4.40 -12.11
CA GLU A 61 15.55 4.42 -11.36
C GLU A 61 15.41 4.97 -9.93
N LEU A 62 14.47 5.92 -9.74
CA LEU A 62 14.16 6.49 -8.43
C LEU A 62 13.01 5.74 -7.76
N TYR A 63 12.10 5.20 -8.55
CA TYR A 63 10.91 4.51 -8.07
C TYR A 63 11.25 3.13 -7.52
N PHE A 64 11.98 2.27 -8.23
CA PHE A 64 12.17 0.86 -7.85
C PHE A 64 13.25 0.61 -6.78
N VAL A 65 13.54 1.61 -5.95
CA VAL A 65 14.38 1.49 -4.75
C VAL A 65 13.49 1.09 -3.57
N TYR A 66 13.76 -0.07 -2.99
CA TYR A 66 13.03 -0.65 -1.85
C TYR A 66 13.95 -0.85 -0.64
N GLY A 67 13.36 -0.95 0.55
CA GLY A 67 14.11 -1.15 1.79
C GLY A 67 14.69 0.14 2.35
N PRO A 68 15.78 0.08 3.13
CA PRO A 68 16.30 1.24 3.89
C PRO A 68 16.75 2.43 3.04
N GLU A 69 17.11 2.20 1.77
CA GLU A 69 17.58 3.24 0.84
C GLU A 69 16.44 3.95 0.12
N GLN A 70 15.20 3.48 0.29
CA GLN A 70 14.02 4.10 -0.30
C GLN A 70 13.80 5.52 0.26
N ASP A 71 13.62 6.48 -0.64
CA ASP A 71 13.06 7.79 -0.33
C ASP A 71 11.54 7.76 -0.53
N SER A 72 10.77 7.91 0.55
CA SER A 72 9.31 7.80 0.52
C SER A 72 8.64 8.84 -0.36
N ILE A 73 9.33 9.95 -0.69
CA ILE A 73 8.82 10.98 -1.61
C ILE A 73 8.81 10.47 -3.06
N ARG A 74 9.60 9.43 -3.38
CA ARG A 74 9.74 8.87 -4.74
C ARG A 74 8.66 7.84 -5.08
N TYR A 75 7.42 8.16 -4.74
CA TYR A 75 6.24 7.36 -5.13
C TYR A 75 5.49 8.03 -6.29
N ARG A 76 4.65 7.26 -6.97
CA ARG A 76 3.86 7.71 -8.12
C ARG A 76 2.46 8.04 -7.65
N GLY A 77 2.22 9.32 -7.33
CA GLY A 77 0.95 9.80 -6.80
C GLY A 77 -0.26 9.42 -7.67
N GLU A 78 -0.06 9.35 -8.99
CA GLU A 78 -1.07 8.92 -9.96
C GLU A 78 -1.59 7.48 -9.74
N TYR A 79 -0.88 6.64 -8.97
CA TYR A 79 -1.35 5.29 -8.63
C TYR A 79 -2.22 5.26 -7.37
N VAL A 80 -2.19 6.30 -6.52
CA VAL A 80 -2.86 6.29 -5.20
C VAL A 80 -4.35 5.95 -5.32
N PRO A 81 -5.15 6.59 -6.20
CA PRO A 81 -6.59 6.31 -6.29
C PRO A 81 -6.91 4.88 -6.74
N ASP A 82 -6.00 4.23 -7.47
CA ASP A 82 -6.14 2.88 -8.00
C ASP A 82 -5.62 1.79 -7.04
N THR A 83 -5.10 2.16 -5.88
CA THR A 83 -4.66 1.16 -4.89
C THR A 83 -5.85 0.48 -4.20
N LEU A 84 -5.69 -0.80 -3.86
CA LEU A 84 -6.65 -1.53 -3.05
C LEU A 84 -6.35 -1.28 -1.57
N MET A 85 -7.32 -0.74 -0.84
CA MET A 85 -7.22 -0.53 0.59
C MET A 85 -7.47 -1.84 1.33
N ILE A 86 -6.46 -2.26 2.12
CA ILE A 86 -6.48 -3.56 2.81
C ILE A 86 -6.40 -3.45 4.32
N GLY A 87 -6.22 -2.25 4.87
CA GLY A 87 -6.12 -2.06 6.31
C GLY A 87 -5.68 -0.67 6.73
N TYR A 88 -5.57 -0.52 8.04
CA TYR A 88 -5.16 0.68 8.76
C TYR A 88 -4.11 0.31 9.81
N TRP A 89 -3.08 1.15 9.95
CA TRP A 89 -2.09 1.07 11.02
C TRP A 89 -1.84 2.46 11.57
N ASP A 90 -2.11 2.65 12.85
CA ASP A 90 -2.20 3.97 13.48
C ASP A 90 -3.14 4.88 12.65
N ASP A 91 -2.82 6.14 12.37
CA ASP A 91 -3.59 6.98 11.44
C ASP A 91 -3.17 6.85 9.96
N GLY A 92 -2.49 5.75 9.61
CA GLY A 92 -2.09 5.43 8.23
C GLY A 92 -2.90 4.29 7.61
N VAL A 93 -2.71 4.08 6.30
CA VAL A 93 -3.41 3.08 5.49
C VAL A 93 -2.45 2.10 4.83
N ALA A 94 -2.83 0.83 4.84
CA ALA A 94 -2.17 -0.26 4.15
C ALA A 94 -2.84 -0.48 2.80
N LEU A 95 -2.06 -0.44 1.72
CA LEU A 95 -2.57 -0.43 0.34
C LEU A 95 -1.83 -1.46 -0.53
N LEU A 96 -2.50 -1.98 -1.56
CA LEU A 96 -1.91 -2.80 -2.61
C LEU A 96 -2.03 -2.11 -3.97
N ASN A 97 -0.91 -1.91 -4.64
CA ASN A 97 -0.82 -1.21 -5.92
C ASN A 97 -0.84 -2.19 -7.11
N PRO A 98 -1.94 -2.28 -7.88
CA PRO A 98 -2.05 -3.20 -9.00
C PRO A 98 -1.21 -2.79 -10.22
N HIS A 99 -0.66 -1.57 -10.26
CA HIS A 99 0.12 -1.07 -11.41
C HIS A 99 1.56 -1.58 -11.41
N VAL A 100 2.07 -2.00 -10.26
CA VAL A 100 3.42 -2.52 -10.10
C VAL A 100 3.33 -3.95 -9.60
N ARG A 101 3.77 -4.88 -10.44
CA ARG A 101 3.72 -6.32 -10.15
C ARG A 101 5.07 -6.97 -10.36
N THR A 102 5.41 -7.90 -9.48
CA THR A 102 6.59 -8.75 -9.66
C THR A 102 6.30 -9.86 -10.67
N SER A 103 7.35 -10.57 -11.12
CA SER A 103 7.21 -11.75 -11.98
C SER A 103 6.41 -12.89 -11.34
N GLU A 104 6.35 -12.92 -10.00
CA GLU A 104 5.62 -13.91 -9.20
C GLU A 104 4.14 -13.54 -9.00
N GLY A 105 3.72 -12.37 -9.49
CA GLY A 105 2.34 -11.88 -9.38
C GLY A 105 2.05 -11.14 -8.08
N GLU A 106 3.05 -10.87 -7.24
CA GLU A 106 2.89 -9.97 -6.11
C GLU A 106 2.64 -8.55 -6.60
N TRP A 107 1.75 -7.84 -5.91
CA TRP A 107 1.52 -6.41 -6.11
C TRP A 107 2.39 -5.69 -5.10
N GLU A 108 2.94 -4.56 -5.52
CA GLU A 108 3.62 -3.66 -4.60
C GLU A 108 2.67 -3.23 -3.48
N ALA A 109 3.12 -3.26 -2.24
CA ALA A 109 2.34 -2.88 -1.07
C ALA A 109 2.86 -1.56 -0.51
N TRP A 110 1.96 -0.68 -0.09
CA TRP A 110 2.30 0.66 0.40
C TRP A 110 1.76 0.85 1.81
N TYR A 111 2.51 1.62 2.59
CA TYR A 111 2.00 2.29 3.77
C TYR A 111 2.05 3.80 3.55
N LEU A 112 0.87 4.44 3.60
CA LEU A 112 0.69 5.89 3.52
C LEU A 112 0.19 6.40 4.86
N ALA A 113 0.75 7.49 5.36
CA ALA A 113 0.31 8.10 6.61
C ALA A 113 0.45 9.62 6.54
N PRO A 114 -0.44 10.40 7.19
CA PRO A 114 -0.42 11.86 7.13
C PRO A 114 0.89 12.51 7.61
N TRP A 115 1.64 11.85 8.49
CA TRP A 115 2.93 12.34 9.00
C TRP A 115 4.14 11.91 8.16
N LYS A 116 3.94 11.11 7.11
CA LYS A 116 5.00 10.73 6.18
C LYS A 116 4.98 11.67 4.97
N PRO A 117 6.14 12.01 4.38
CA PRO A 117 6.18 12.87 3.20
C PRO A 117 5.79 12.14 1.91
N GLY A 118 5.55 10.82 1.96
CA GLY A 118 5.06 10.00 0.86
C GLY A 118 4.88 8.53 1.27
N ALA A 119 4.95 7.60 0.32
CA ALA A 119 4.69 6.18 0.56
C ALA A 119 5.95 5.40 0.96
N ASN A 120 5.85 4.62 2.04
CA ASN A 120 6.75 3.50 2.28
C ASN A 120 6.28 2.31 1.42
N ARG A 121 7.08 1.87 0.45
CA ARG A 121 6.71 0.82 -0.50
C ARG A 121 7.50 -0.46 -0.28
N TYR A 122 6.85 -1.57 -0.57
CA TYR A 122 7.29 -2.94 -0.35
C TYR A 122 6.97 -3.78 -1.58
N ARG A 123 7.76 -4.81 -1.86
CA ARG A 123 7.58 -5.64 -3.07
C ARG A 123 6.33 -6.53 -3.01
N SER A 124 5.77 -6.74 -1.83
CA SER A 124 4.64 -7.62 -1.59
C SER A 124 3.87 -7.24 -0.32
N PHE A 125 2.63 -7.74 -0.19
CA PHE A 125 1.89 -7.68 1.08
C PHE A 125 2.67 -8.33 2.23
N TRP A 126 3.31 -9.47 1.97
CA TRP A 126 4.11 -10.18 2.97
C TRP A 126 5.24 -9.32 3.54
N ASP A 127 6.00 -8.63 2.68
CA ASP A 127 7.11 -7.77 3.11
C ASP A 127 6.61 -6.65 4.01
N LEU A 128 5.50 -6.01 3.64
CA LEU A 128 4.86 -4.96 4.42
C LEU A 128 4.38 -5.48 5.79
N ALA A 129 3.63 -6.59 5.80
CA ALA A 129 3.12 -7.18 7.03
C ALA A 129 4.23 -7.65 7.98
N MET A 130 5.33 -8.20 7.43
CA MET A 130 6.48 -8.61 8.24
C MET A 130 7.27 -7.44 8.79
N ASP A 131 7.38 -6.34 8.05
CA ASP A 131 8.00 -5.10 8.55
C ASP A 131 7.18 -4.53 9.72
N GLU A 132 5.86 -4.46 9.57
CA GLU A 132 4.95 -4.00 10.63
C GLU A 132 5.03 -4.86 11.90
N LEU A 133 5.02 -6.19 11.74
CA LEU A 133 5.19 -7.11 12.87
C LEU A 133 6.54 -6.92 13.57
N ARG A 134 7.63 -6.72 12.81
CA ARG A 134 8.94 -6.44 13.40
C ARG A 134 8.93 -5.13 14.17
N MET A 135 8.34 -4.07 13.63
CA MET A 135 8.25 -2.78 14.33
C MET A 135 7.45 -2.87 15.63
N ARG A 136 6.34 -3.62 15.63
CA ARG A 136 5.48 -3.77 16.82
C ARG A 136 6.07 -4.67 17.91
N TYR A 137 6.78 -5.72 17.53
CA TYR A 137 7.23 -6.77 18.45
C TYR A 137 8.74 -6.85 18.65
N ALA A 138 9.52 -5.96 18.03
CA ALA A 138 10.92 -5.73 18.41
C ALA A 138 10.97 -5.08 19.80
N ARG A 139 10.98 -5.94 20.83
CA ARG A 139 11.40 -5.60 22.20
C ARG A 139 12.79 -6.15 22.47
#